data_AF-A0A1V9YZX8-F1
#
_entry.id   AF-A0A1V9YZX8-F1
#
_cell.length_a   1.000
_cell.length_b   1.000
_cell.length_c   1.000
_cell.angle_alpha   90.00
_cell.angle_beta   90.00
_cell.angle_gamma   90.00
#
_symmetry.space_group_name_H-M   'P 1'
#
loop_
_entity.id
_entity.type
_entity.pdbx_description
1 polymer ?
#
loop_
_entity_poly.entity_id
_entity_poly.type
_entity_poly.pdbx_seq_one_letter_code
_entity_poly.pdbx_strand_id
1 'polypeptide(L)'
;MGSGSSVLQDGQMAPVVPPATPYATHIPSNMSDAAAGAEARVILSISVGDATIVCTRSDISASVHAISHRWQDRKGTTTYTVKCDAETPYSCELLPQEAENLCQYVEQLGPGIWLDYVCIDQSSNDDKVAQVTIMGKIYANATSVVLGPYLNPEMPPRDYLVRAWCFQERMFGPIKFVWDTQAADLSYLVAFADDVAVRVPGLQEAFSFVNRPYDWNEDWRVATLRKIGMEYPATKELCEGLERLIKHERSETNQRAMAETVLRIRQAISCTHPATYSEWNLFIFDCEASVEKDRLFGTWGVPLYQSQLPLSYEYPDATWHLIATQFPEADYAFHAPHSAPARPHGGFTGFCTTTQLVCHIMQHTPLTPGTHAKMPLGAVSYQLSHSHEQCTLAWDEHYVAIAWDPSPPSQTFHFIVSKECLRRGRNCGGEAGPMKKFIHLIERLRGLGCQIPHWTVPFDLKTRMEQIADEA
;
A
#
# COMPACT_ATOMS: atom_id res chain seq x y z
N MET A 1 -20.68 27.50 -9.28
CA MET A 1 -19.43 27.62 -10.05
C MET A 1 -18.51 28.56 -9.29
N GLY A 2 -17.57 27.99 -8.55
CA GLY A 2 -16.61 28.70 -7.73
C GLY A 2 -15.38 27.80 -7.58
N SER A 3 -14.32 28.21 -8.25
CA SER A 3 -13.03 27.55 -8.41
C SER A 3 -12.30 27.38 -7.08
N GLY A 4 -11.94 26.14 -6.75
CA GLY A 4 -10.97 25.84 -5.70
C GLY A 4 -9.58 26.22 -6.20
N SER A 5 -9.08 27.38 -5.77
CA SER A 5 -7.71 27.80 -6.01
C SER A 5 -6.77 27.04 -5.08
N SER A 6 -5.75 26.45 -5.71
CA SER A 6 -4.49 25.99 -5.15
C SER A 6 -3.97 26.89 -4.01
N VAL A 7 -3.76 26.28 -2.84
CA VAL A 7 -2.95 26.83 -1.75
C VAL A 7 -1.68 25.98 -1.67
N LEU A 8 -0.77 26.23 -2.61
CA LEU A 8 0.66 25.95 -2.44
C LEU A 8 1.38 27.26 -2.77
N GLN A 9 1.48 28.14 -1.78
CA GLN A 9 2.36 29.31 -1.83
C GLN A 9 3.26 29.29 -0.60
N ASP A 10 4.54 28.98 -0.86
CA ASP A 10 5.75 29.47 -0.19
C ASP A 10 5.83 29.44 1.34
N GLY A 11 5.37 28.34 1.95
CA GLY A 11 5.89 27.91 3.24
C GLY A 11 7.03 26.92 3.02
N GLN A 12 8.29 27.36 3.10
CA GLN A 12 9.40 26.40 3.29
C GLN A 12 9.13 25.65 4.58
N MET A 13 8.71 24.39 4.44
CA MET A 13 8.37 23.52 5.56
C MET A 13 9.64 23.20 6.35
N ALA A 14 9.50 23.14 7.67
CA ALA A 14 10.59 22.67 8.51
C ALA A 14 10.90 21.20 8.11
N PRO A 15 12.15 20.87 7.75
CA PRO A 15 12.52 19.50 7.43
C PRO A 15 12.29 18.61 8.66
N VAL A 16 11.82 17.38 8.43
CA VAL A 16 11.70 16.38 9.49
C VAL A 16 13.09 16.17 10.09
N VAL A 17 13.26 16.57 11.36
CA VAL A 17 14.57 16.52 12.03
C VAL A 17 15.01 15.06 12.11
N PRO A 18 16.18 14.69 11.54
CA PRO A 18 16.67 13.33 11.62
C PRO A 18 16.91 12.94 13.09
N PRO A 19 16.61 11.70 13.49
CA PRO A 19 17.05 11.21 14.80
C PRO A 19 18.58 11.28 14.91
N ALA A 20 19.11 11.41 16.14
CA ALA A 20 20.53 11.61 16.42
C ALA A 20 21.47 10.43 16.06
N THR A 21 20.95 9.39 15.42
CA THR A 21 21.68 8.18 14.97
C THR A 21 22.10 8.36 13.50
N PRO A 22 23.24 7.81 13.04
CA PRO A 22 23.69 7.98 11.66
C PRO A 22 22.75 7.26 10.67
N TYR A 23 21.85 8.03 10.05
CA TYR A 23 21.08 7.62 8.87
C TYR A 23 21.47 8.47 7.67
N ALA A 24 21.43 7.90 6.47
CA ALA A 24 21.61 8.69 5.26
C ALA A 24 20.40 9.62 5.09
N THR A 25 20.66 10.92 4.95
CA THR A 25 19.62 11.94 4.71
C THR A 25 19.49 12.35 3.26
N HIS A 26 20.39 11.86 2.40
CA HIS A 26 20.44 12.24 0.99
C HIS A 26 20.76 11.02 0.13
N ILE A 27 20.10 10.94 -1.02
CA ILE A 27 20.44 9.99 -2.08
C ILE A 27 21.59 10.62 -2.88
N PRO A 28 22.73 9.92 -3.10
CA PRO A 28 23.83 10.45 -3.90
C PRO A 28 23.37 10.90 -5.30
N SER A 29 23.84 12.08 -5.73
CA SER A 29 23.40 12.74 -6.97
C SER A 29 23.68 11.94 -8.24
N ASN A 30 24.65 11.02 -8.20
CA ASN A 30 24.96 10.13 -9.33
C ASN A 30 23.97 8.96 -9.48
N MET A 31 22.98 8.83 -8.59
CA MET A 31 21.98 7.77 -8.61
C MET A 31 20.54 8.24 -8.86
N SER A 32 20.30 9.56 -8.95
CA SER A 32 18.94 10.12 -9.05
C SER A 32 18.32 10.11 -10.44
N ASP A 33 19.10 9.93 -11.51
CA ASP A 33 18.71 10.44 -12.83
C ASP A 33 18.18 9.40 -13.83
N ALA A 34 18.06 8.12 -13.45
CA ALA A 34 17.84 7.05 -14.44
C ALA A 34 16.40 6.57 -14.62
N ALA A 35 15.47 6.83 -13.68
CA ALA A 35 14.22 6.05 -13.61
C ALA A 35 13.18 6.40 -14.71
N ALA A 36 13.01 7.68 -15.05
CA ALA A 36 11.95 8.11 -15.96
C ALA A 36 12.19 7.66 -17.41
N GLY A 37 13.45 7.73 -17.87
CA GLY A 37 13.88 7.35 -19.21
C GLY A 37 14.34 5.90 -19.35
N ALA A 38 14.38 5.12 -18.26
CA ALA A 38 14.82 3.74 -18.33
C ALA A 38 13.74 2.84 -18.98
N GLU A 39 14.18 2.04 -19.93
CA GLU A 39 13.41 0.96 -20.54
C GLU A 39 13.47 -0.29 -19.67
N ALA A 40 12.37 -1.04 -19.59
CA ALA A 40 12.34 -2.34 -18.91
C ALA A 40 12.57 -3.46 -19.93
N ARG A 41 13.12 -4.59 -19.46
CA ARG A 41 13.15 -5.81 -20.26
C ARG A 41 11.74 -6.38 -20.35
N VAL A 42 11.31 -6.74 -21.55
CA VAL A 42 10.03 -7.42 -21.78
C VAL A 42 10.25 -8.66 -22.61
N ILE A 43 9.52 -9.73 -22.28
CA ILE A 43 9.56 -11.02 -22.95
C ILE A 43 8.87 -10.90 -24.31
N LEU A 44 9.59 -11.34 -25.34
CA LEU A 44 9.10 -11.46 -26.71
C LEU A 44 8.71 -12.88 -27.06
N SER A 45 9.50 -13.87 -26.60
CA SER A 45 9.26 -15.28 -26.88
C SER A 45 9.91 -16.18 -25.85
N ILE A 46 9.36 -17.39 -25.69
CA ILE A 46 9.92 -18.48 -24.89
C ILE A 46 9.96 -19.74 -25.74
N SER A 47 11.08 -20.47 -25.70
CA SER A 47 11.22 -21.83 -26.23
C SER A 47 11.41 -22.78 -25.05
N VAL A 48 10.38 -23.55 -24.73
CA VAL A 48 10.41 -24.57 -23.66
C VAL A 48 11.39 -25.69 -24.02
N GLY A 49 11.43 -26.11 -25.29
CA GLY A 49 12.33 -27.17 -25.77
C GLY A 49 13.81 -26.78 -25.72
N ASP A 50 14.15 -25.54 -26.07
CA ASP A 50 15.53 -25.04 -26.05
C ASP A 50 15.90 -24.36 -24.72
N ALA A 51 15.00 -24.38 -23.73
CA ALA A 51 15.13 -23.67 -22.46
C ALA A 51 15.65 -22.23 -22.63
N THR A 52 15.08 -21.47 -23.57
CA THR A 52 15.54 -20.13 -23.93
C THR A 52 14.39 -19.13 -23.88
N ILE A 53 14.65 -17.94 -23.33
CA ILE A 53 13.72 -16.80 -23.33
C ILE A 53 14.39 -15.64 -24.04
N VAL A 54 13.66 -14.99 -24.94
CA VAL A 54 14.11 -13.80 -25.66
C VAL A 54 13.35 -12.59 -25.13
N CYS A 55 14.11 -11.59 -24.70
CA CYS A 55 13.63 -10.31 -24.23
C CYS A 55 14.16 -9.18 -25.12
N THR A 56 13.54 -8.02 -24.99
CA THR A 56 14.06 -6.75 -25.52
C THR A 56 13.79 -5.63 -24.52
N ARG A 57 14.53 -4.53 -24.61
CA ARG A 57 14.19 -3.32 -23.88
C ARG A 57 13.07 -2.57 -24.57
N SER A 58 12.10 -2.14 -23.78
CA SER A 58 10.96 -1.36 -24.25
C SER A 58 10.58 -0.30 -23.24
N ASP A 59 10.09 0.83 -23.75
CA ASP A 59 9.27 1.72 -22.95
C ASP A 59 7.99 1.03 -22.47
N ILE A 60 7.54 1.42 -21.29
CA ILE A 60 6.36 0.85 -20.67
C ILE A 60 5.13 1.67 -21.01
N SER A 61 4.10 0.98 -21.50
CA SER A 61 2.76 1.52 -21.72
C SER A 61 1.72 0.47 -21.38
N ALA A 62 0.44 0.80 -21.51
CA ALA A 62 -0.66 -0.11 -21.20
C ALA A 62 -0.70 -1.36 -22.09
N SER A 63 0.02 -1.39 -23.22
CA SER A 63 0.16 -2.59 -24.06
C SER A 63 1.14 -3.62 -23.50
N VAL A 64 2.02 -3.23 -22.59
CA VAL A 64 2.90 -4.14 -21.85
C VAL A 64 2.10 -4.77 -20.72
N HIS A 65 2.24 -6.07 -20.53
CA HIS A 65 1.53 -6.83 -19.50
C HIS A 65 2.50 -7.19 -18.38
N ALA A 66 2.33 -6.60 -17.20
CA ALA A 66 3.09 -6.96 -16.02
C ALA A 66 2.37 -8.11 -15.30
N ILE A 67 3.02 -9.28 -15.25
CA ILE A 67 2.46 -10.43 -14.57
C ILE A 67 2.60 -10.22 -13.07
N SER A 68 1.45 -10.13 -12.39
CA SER A 68 1.35 -9.90 -10.96
C SER A 68 0.94 -11.19 -10.26
N HIS A 69 1.84 -11.77 -9.48
CA HIS A 69 1.59 -13.06 -8.85
C HIS A 69 2.44 -13.24 -7.58
N ARG A 70 2.13 -14.28 -6.82
CA ARG A 70 2.91 -14.65 -5.64
C ARG A 70 4.02 -15.63 -6.03
N TRP A 71 5.28 -15.25 -5.74
CA TRP A 71 6.43 -16.15 -5.89
C TRP A 71 6.28 -17.43 -5.07
N GLN A 72 6.68 -18.55 -5.67
CA GLN A 72 6.60 -19.88 -5.07
C GLN A 72 7.98 -20.40 -4.65
N ASP A 73 7.99 -21.51 -3.90
CA ASP A 73 9.20 -22.29 -3.67
C ASP A 73 9.76 -22.77 -5.02
N ARG A 74 11.06 -22.54 -5.25
CA ARG A 74 11.76 -22.82 -6.51
C ARG A 74 12.32 -24.25 -6.58
N LYS A 75 11.82 -25.17 -5.77
CA LYS A 75 12.18 -26.59 -5.88
C LYS A 75 11.62 -27.20 -7.15
N GLY A 76 12.48 -27.88 -7.91
CA GLY A 76 12.08 -28.57 -9.13
C GLY A 76 11.96 -27.67 -10.36
N THR A 77 12.65 -26.53 -10.35
CA THR A 77 12.74 -25.62 -11.50
C THR A 77 13.64 -26.19 -12.60
N THR A 78 13.41 -25.71 -13.82
CA THR A 78 14.31 -25.85 -14.96
C THR A 78 14.98 -24.51 -15.22
N THR A 79 16.28 -24.53 -15.52
CA THR A 79 17.04 -23.33 -15.86
C THR A 79 16.83 -22.94 -17.32
N TYR A 80 16.44 -21.69 -17.54
CA TYR A 80 16.30 -21.07 -18.85
C TYR A 80 17.40 -20.04 -19.07
N THR A 81 17.93 -19.96 -20.29
CA THR A 81 18.82 -18.87 -20.70
C THR A 81 18.00 -17.69 -21.23
N VAL A 82 18.11 -16.54 -20.57
CA VAL A 82 17.48 -15.30 -21.01
C VAL A 82 18.46 -14.51 -21.88
N LYS A 83 18.02 -14.10 -23.06
CA LYS A 83 18.77 -13.26 -24.00
C LYS A 83 18.01 -11.96 -24.20
N CYS A 84 18.63 -10.82 -23.88
CA CYS A 84 18.02 -9.51 -24.05
C CYS A 84 18.92 -8.63 -24.91
N ASP A 85 18.50 -8.33 -26.14
CA ASP A 85 19.24 -7.50 -27.09
C ASP A 85 20.74 -7.86 -27.19
N ALA A 86 21.63 -6.92 -26.85
CA ALA A 86 23.09 -7.10 -26.83
C ALA A 86 23.66 -7.35 -25.41
N GLU A 87 22.81 -7.57 -24.41
CA GLU A 87 23.24 -7.83 -23.04
C GLU A 87 23.82 -9.24 -22.90
N THR A 88 24.67 -9.41 -21.88
CA THR A 88 25.18 -10.74 -21.51
C THR A 88 24.00 -11.62 -21.12
N PRO A 89 23.84 -12.81 -21.74
CA PRO A 89 22.78 -13.74 -21.35
C PRO A 89 22.93 -14.16 -19.88
N TYR A 90 21.80 -14.32 -19.21
CA TYR A 90 21.74 -14.76 -17.81
C TYR A 90 20.75 -15.91 -17.65
N SER A 91 20.76 -16.53 -16.48
CA SER A 91 19.90 -17.68 -16.19
C SER A 91 18.69 -17.24 -15.35
N CYS A 92 17.52 -17.77 -15.67
CA CYS A 92 16.37 -17.72 -14.79
C CYS A 92 15.83 -19.13 -14.53
N GLU A 93 15.07 -19.30 -13.46
CA GLU A 93 14.49 -20.59 -13.08
C GLU A 93 12.97 -20.54 -13.18
N LEU A 94 12.39 -21.48 -13.93
CA LEU A 94 10.94 -21.64 -14.08
C LEU A 94 10.52 -23.03 -13.64
N LEU A 95 9.39 -23.12 -12.95
CA LEU A 95 8.69 -24.40 -12.79
C LEU A 95 8.12 -24.81 -14.17
N PRO A 96 8.04 -26.11 -14.49
CA PRO A 96 7.54 -26.56 -15.80
C PRO A 96 6.19 -25.95 -16.18
N GLN A 97 5.26 -25.90 -15.22
CA GLN A 97 3.93 -25.30 -15.42
C GLN A 97 3.99 -23.78 -15.68
N GLU A 98 4.92 -23.06 -15.03
CA GLU A 98 5.10 -21.62 -15.27
C GLU A 98 5.60 -21.37 -16.70
N ALA A 99 6.51 -22.20 -17.20
CA ALA A 99 7.02 -22.07 -18.56
C ALA A 99 5.94 -22.35 -19.62
N GLU A 100 5.11 -23.38 -19.41
CA GLU A 100 3.95 -23.67 -20.27
C GLU A 100 2.94 -22.53 -20.28
N ASN A 101 2.56 -22.04 -19.10
CA ASN A 101 1.60 -20.93 -18.97
C ASN A 101 2.16 -19.63 -19.55
N LEU A 102 3.45 -19.33 -19.31
CA LEU A 102 4.11 -18.17 -19.90
C LEU A 102 4.13 -18.23 -21.43
N CYS A 103 4.35 -19.41 -22.03
CA CYS A 103 4.26 -19.61 -23.47
C CYS A 103 2.86 -19.25 -23.99
N GLN A 104 1.81 -19.73 -23.31
CA GLN A 104 0.42 -19.42 -23.68
C GLN A 104 0.13 -17.92 -23.56
N TYR A 105 0.63 -17.24 -22.53
CA TYR A 105 0.41 -15.80 -22.39
C TYR A 105 1.13 -15.00 -23.47
N VAL A 106 2.36 -15.37 -23.84
CA VAL A 106 3.07 -14.72 -24.96
C VAL A 106 2.28 -14.86 -26.26
N GLU A 107 1.67 -16.02 -26.50
CA GLU A 107 0.82 -16.26 -27.67
C GLU A 107 -0.50 -15.46 -27.64
N GLN A 108 -1.14 -15.36 -26.47
CA GLN A 108 -2.48 -14.76 -26.31
C GLN A 108 -2.44 -13.23 -26.16
N LEU A 109 -1.51 -12.71 -25.38
CA LEU A 109 -1.38 -11.28 -25.08
C LEU A 109 -0.44 -10.57 -26.06
N GLY A 110 0.37 -11.34 -26.80
CA GLY A 110 1.40 -10.83 -27.70
C GLY A 110 2.73 -10.55 -26.98
N PRO A 111 3.74 -10.06 -27.72
CA PRO A 111 5.02 -9.67 -27.15
C PRO A 111 4.84 -8.48 -26.18
N GLY A 112 5.72 -8.39 -25.19
CA GLY A 112 5.65 -7.31 -24.20
C GLY A 112 5.14 -7.78 -22.84
N ILE A 113 5.53 -8.98 -22.41
CA ILE A 113 5.23 -9.47 -21.06
C ILE A 113 6.40 -9.13 -20.14
N TRP A 114 6.11 -8.50 -19.01
CA TRP A 114 7.07 -8.29 -17.93
C TRP A 114 6.77 -9.27 -16.80
N LEU A 115 7.77 -10.04 -16.39
CA LEU A 115 7.71 -10.98 -15.27
C LEU A 115 9.01 -10.84 -14.48
N ASP A 116 8.92 -10.39 -13.23
CA ASP A 116 10.04 -9.91 -12.42
C ASP A 116 11.25 -10.85 -12.39
N TYR A 117 11.07 -12.12 -12.02
CA TYR A 117 12.18 -13.08 -11.91
C TYR A 117 12.74 -13.56 -13.25
N VAL A 118 12.11 -13.21 -14.38
CA VAL A 118 12.63 -13.44 -15.74
C VAL A 118 13.31 -12.19 -16.27
N CYS A 119 12.68 -11.03 -16.10
CA CYS A 119 13.12 -9.75 -16.67
C CYS A 119 14.21 -9.06 -15.84
N ILE A 120 14.43 -9.53 -14.61
CA ILE A 120 15.49 -9.08 -13.71
C ILE A 120 16.46 -10.25 -13.49
N ASP A 121 17.75 -10.03 -13.75
CA ASP A 121 18.80 -10.98 -13.41
C ASP A 121 18.95 -11.07 -11.89
N GLN A 122 18.34 -12.11 -11.31
CA GLN A 122 18.32 -12.33 -9.87
C GLN A 122 19.72 -12.56 -9.27
N SER A 123 20.70 -12.93 -10.10
CA SER A 123 22.09 -13.15 -9.70
C SER A 123 22.90 -11.85 -9.61
N SER A 124 22.44 -10.77 -10.26
CA SER A 124 23.11 -9.47 -10.31
C SER A 124 22.45 -8.47 -9.35
N ASN A 125 23.19 -8.03 -8.33
CA ASN A 125 22.70 -6.98 -7.42
C ASN A 125 22.50 -5.64 -8.14
N ASP A 126 23.40 -5.29 -9.04
CA ASP A 126 23.31 -4.06 -9.84
C ASP A 126 22.05 -4.06 -10.70
N ASP A 127 21.73 -5.20 -11.32
CA ASP A 127 20.52 -5.33 -12.13
C ASP A 127 19.26 -5.26 -11.27
N LYS A 128 19.24 -5.92 -10.10
CA LYS A 128 18.12 -5.81 -9.15
C LYS A 128 17.90 -4.37 -8.71
N VAL A 129 18.95 -3.63 -8.34
CA VAL A 129 18.85 -2.23 -7.94
C VAL A 129 18.30 -1.37 -9.09
N ALA A 130 18.82 -1.55 -10.30
CA ALA A 130 18.35 -0.81 -11.48
C ALA A 130 16.88 -1.10 -11.80
N GLN A 131 16.47 -2.37 -11.77
CA GLN A 131 15.11 -2.78 -12.11
C GLN A 131 14.09 -2.42 -11.02
N VAL A 132 14.44 -2.56 -9.74
CA VAL A 132 13.57 -2.12 -8.62
C VAL A 132 13.26 -0.64 -8.72
N THR A 133 14.25 0.17 -9.11
CA THR A 133 14.10 1.62 -9.27
C THR A 133 13.04 1.98 -10.32
N ILE A 134 12.79 1.11 -11.31
CA ILE A 134 11.79 1.35 -12.38
C ILE A 134 10.48 0.56 -12.18
N MET A 135 10.34 -0.27 -11.14
CA MET A 135 9.10 -1.02 -10.88
C MET A 135 7.89 -0.08 -10.69
N GLY A 136 8.10 1.10 -10.09
CA GLY A 136 7.07 2.14 -10.02
C GLY A 136 6.59 2.60 -11.39
N LYS A 137 7.52 2.80 -12.35
CA LYS A 137 7.16 3.10 -13.76
C LYS A 137 6.41 1.94 -14.39
N ILE A 138 6.83 0.70 -14.12
CA ILE A 138 6.20 -0.49 -14.68
C ILE A 138 4.74 -0.59 -14.25
N TYR A 139 4.45 -0.63 -12.95
CA TYR A 139 3.07 -0.81 -12.45
C TYR A 139 2.19 0.43 -12.57
N ALA A 140 2.76 1.62 -12.78
CA ALA A 140 1.98 2.81 -13.12
C ALA A 140 1.41 2.75 -14.54
N ASN A 141 2.12 2.11 -15.47
CA ASN A 141 1.87 2.24 -16.91
C ASN A 141 1.49 0.92 -17.60
N ALA A 142 2.07 -0.21 -17.20
CA ALA A 142 1.75 -1.54 -17.72
C ALA A 142 0.37 -2.00 -17.24
N THR A 143 -0.27 -2.88 -18.01
CA THR A 143 -1.45 -3.59 -17.52
C THR A 143 -1.03 -4.72 -16.60
N SER A 144 -1.32 -4.60 -15.31
CA SER A 144 -1.10 -5.68 -14.35
C SER A 144 -2.08 -6.83 -14.60
N VAL A 145 -1.58 -8.03 -14.87
CA VAL A 145 -2.39 -9.25 -14.99
C VAL A 145 -2.23 -10.05 -13.72
N VAL A 146 -3.26 -10.12 -12.89
CA VAL A 146 -3.18 -10.79 -11.59
C VAL A 146 -3.47 -12.28 -11.75
N LEU A 147 -2.52 -13.11 -11.31
CA LEU A 147 -2.53 -14.56 -11.51
C LEU A 147 -2.29 -15.34 -10.22
N GLY A 148 -2.71 -16.60 -10.28
CA GLY A 148 -2.56 -17.58 -9.23
C GLY A 148 -1.19 -18.23 -9.18
N PRO A 149 -1.07 -19.26 -8.32
CA PRO A 149 0.03 -20.21 -8.34
C PRO A 149 0.39 -20.67 -9.77
N TYR A 150 1.67 -20.83 -10.06
CA TYR A 150 2.19 -21.33 -11.35
C TYR A 150 1.77 -20.49 -12.57
N LEU A 151 1.38 -19.22 -12.36
CA LEU A 151 0.78 -18.34 -13.37
C LEU A 151 -0.57 -18.85 -13.89
N ASN A 152 -1.31 -19.63 -13.12
CA ASN A 152 -2.65 -20.07 -13.50
C ASN A 152 -3.65 -18.90 -13.51
N PRO A 153 -4.67 -18.92 -14.38
CA PRO A 153 -5.75 -17.93 -14.40
C PRO A 153 -6.76 -18.17 -13.26
N GLU A 154 -6.26 -18.18 -12.02
CA GLU A 154 -7.02 -18.33 -10.78
C GLU A 154 -6.64 -17.21 -9.81
N MET A 155 -7.42 -17.03 -8.74
CA MET A 155 -7.08 -16.02 -7.74
C MET A 155 -5.72 -16.31 -7.06
N PRO A 156 -4.89 -15.29 -6.79
CA PRO A 156 -3.64 -15.46 -6.08
C PRO A 156 -3.88 -15.98 -4.66
N PRO A 157 -2.91 -16.65 -4.02
CA PRO A 157 -3.06 -17.07 -2.62
C PRO A 157 -3.30 -15.87 -1.69
N ARG A 158 -3.94 -16.10 -0.53
CA ARG A 158 -4.35 -15.02 0.39
C ARG A 158 -3.20 -14.12 0.84
N ASP A 159 -2.00 -14.66 0.95
CA ASP A 159 -0.80 -13.90 1.34
C ASP A 159 -0.37 -12.86 0.28
N TYR A 160 -0.92 -12.92 -0.93
CA TYR A 160 -0.75 -11.89 -1.96
C TYR A 160 -1.27 -10.52 -1.49
N LEU A 161 -2.41 -10.46 -0.78
CA LEU A 161 -2.97 -9.19 -0.32
C LEU A 161 -2.10 -8.51 0.73
N VAL A 162 -1.33 -9.27 1.50
CA VAL A 162 -0.47 -8.70 2.54
C VAL A 162 0.96 -8.45 2.05
N ARG A 163 1.41 -9.04 0.95
CA ARG A 163 2.81 -8.89 0.52
C ARG A 163 3.10 -7.50 -0.07
N ALA A 164 4.19 -6.88 0.39
CA ALA A 164 4.60 -5.53 0.00
C ALA A 164 4.77 -5.35 -1.51
N TRP A 165 5.49 -6.26 -2.18
CA TRP A 165 5.69 -6.16 -3.63
C TRP A 165 4.37 -6.19 -4.40
N CYS A 166 3.47 -7.10 -4.03
CA CYS A 166 2.15 -7.27 -4.62
C CYS A 166 1.19 -6.09 -4.39
N PHE A 167 1.56 -5.14 -3.52
CA PHE A 167 0.73 -4.00 -3.17
C PHE A 167 0.61 -3.01 -4.33
N GLN A 168 1.72 -2.45 -4.82
CA GLN A 168 1.67 -1.53 -5.96
C GLN A 168 1.12 -2.18 -7.24
N GLU A 169 1.32 -3.49 -7.43
CA GLU A 169 0.93 -4.21 -8.64
C GLU A 169 -0.59 -4.17 -8.86
N ARG A 170 -1.37 -4.32 -7.78
CA ARG A 170 -2.84 -4.30 -7.84
C ARG A 170 -3.44 -2.90 -7.63
N MET A 171 -2.68 -2.02 -6.99
CA MET A 171 -3.17 -0.71 -6.59
C MET A 171 -2.99 0.37 -7.64
N PHE A 172 -2.11 0.21 -8.62
CA PHE A 172 -1.87 1.26 -9.60
C PHE A 172 -2.10 0.80 -11.03
N GLY A 173 -2.17 1.79 -11.92
CA GLY A 173 -2.24 1.57 -13.35
C GLY A 173 -3.48 0.81 -13.81
N PRO A 174 -3.47 0.40 -15.09
CA PRO A 174 -4.42 -0.56 -15.65
C PRO A 174 -4.24 -1.94 -15.00
N ILE A 175 -5.34 -2.66 -14.82
CA ILE A 175 -5.33 -3.99 -14.20
C ILE A 175 -6.32 -4.92 -14.87
N LYS A 176 -6.00 -6.22 -14.89
CA LYS A 176 -6.84 -7.28 -15.41
C LYS A 176 -6.92 -8.44 -14.43
N PHE A 177 -8.15 -8.82 -14.12
CA PHE A 177 -8.49 -10.05 -13.41
C PHE A 177 -8.94 -11.08 -14.45
N VAL A 178 -8.29 -12.23 -14.50
CA VAL A 178 -8.53 -13.28 -15.51
C VAL A 178 -9.08 -14.59 -14.91
N TRP A 179 -9.43 -14.56 -13.64
CA TRP A 179 -9.93 -15.72 -12.91
C TRP A 179 -11.44 -15.89 -13.01
N ASP A 180 -11.89 -17.13 -12.83
CA ASP A 180 -13.29 -17.44 -12.59
C ASP A 180 -13.68 -17.05 -11.15
N THR A 181 -14.39 -15.93 -11.02
CA THR A 181 -14.88 -15.45 -9.73
C THR A 181 -15.96 -16.34 -9.12
N GLN A 182 -16.58 -17.25 -9.88
CA GLN A 182 -17.57 -18.19 -9.34
C GLN A 182 -16.90 -19.37 -8.63
N ALA A 183 -15.73 -19.80 -9.11
CA ALA A 183 -14.92 -20.84 -8.49
C ALA A 183 -14.19 -20.37 -7.21
N ALA A 184 -14.10 -19.06 -6.98
CA ALA A 184 -13.39 -18.49 -5.86
C ALA A 184 -14.13 -18.64 -4.51
N ASP A 185 -13.35 -18.82 -3.44
CA ASP A 185 -13.85 -18.67 -2.06
C ASP A 185 -14.46 -17.28 -1.85
N LEU A 186 -15.71 -17.22 -1.38
CA LEU A 186 -16.46 -15.97 -1.27
C LEU A 186 -15.78 -14.98 -0.32
N SER A 187 -15.34 -15.45 0.84
CA SER A 187 -14.74 -14.57 1.85
C SER A 187 -13.47 -13.92 1.33
N TYR A 188 -12.68 -14.67 0.54
CA TYR A 188 -11.49 -14.13 -0.08
C TYR A 188 -11.80 -13.19 -1.24
N LEU A 189 -12.77 -13.52 -2.08
CA LEU A 189 -13.21 -12.65 -3.17
C LEU A 189 -13.68 -11.29 -2.65
N VAL A 190 -14.46 -11.29 -1.56
CA VAL A 190 -14.90 -10.06 -0.89
C VAL A 190 -13.71 -9.27 -0.33
N ALA A 191 -12.76 -9.93 0.35
CA ALA A 191 -11.56 -9.27 0.87
C ALA A 191 -10.70 -8.66 -0.24
N PHE A 192 -10.53 -9.37 -1.36
CA PHE A 192 -9.78 -8.88 -2.51
C PHE A 192 -10.48 -7.68 -3.18
N ALA A 193 -11.80 -7.74 -3.35
CA ALA A 193 -12.59 -6.65 -3.90
C ALA A 193 -12.54 -5.40 -2.99
N ASP A 194 -12.62 -5.58 -1.67
CA ASP A 194 -12.52 -4.48 -0.70
C ASP A 194 -11.15 -3.80 -0.78
N ASP A 195 -10.08 -4.59 -0.83
CA ASP A 195 -8.70 -4.10 -0.91
C ASP A 195 -8.49 -3.25 -2.17
N VAL A 196 -8.86 -3.74 -3.36
CA VAL A 196 -8.67 -2.96 -4.59
C VAL A 196 -9.63 -1.77 -4.73
N ALA A 197 -10.77 -1.80 -4.02
CA ALA A 197 -11.72 -0.69 -4.00
C ALA A 197 -11.14 0.56 -3.33
N VAL A 198 -10.20 0.40 -2.39
CA VAL A 198 -9.50 1.52 -1.70
C VAL A 198 -8.95 2.53 -2.69
N ARG A 199 -8.51 2.07 -3.86
CA ARG A 199 -7.85 2.92 -4.83
C ARG A 199 -8.81 3.79 -5.64
N VAL A 200 -10.05 3.33 -5.83
CA VAL A 200 -11.06 4.06 -6.60
C VAL A 200 -11.83 4.96 -5.63
N PRO A 201 -11.67 6.30 -5.67
CA PRO A 201 -12.26 7.19 -4.68
C PRO A 201 -13.78 7.02 -4.61
N GLY A 202 -14.31 6.71 -3.43
CA GLY A 202 -15.74 6.51 -3.21
C GLY A 202 -16.24 5.08 -3.39
N LEU A 203 -15.42 4.16 -3.91
CA LEU A 203 -15.84 2.78 -4.20
C LEU A 203 -15.83 1.92 -2.93
N GLN A 204 -14.79 2.04 -2.10
CA GLN A 204 -14.70 1.33 -0.82
C GLN A 204 -15.86 1.72 0.11
N GLU A 205 -16.20 3.01 0.15
CA GLU A 205 -17.29 3.52 0.97
C GLU A 205 -18.61 2.85 0.60
N ALA A 206 -18.91 2.73 -0.69
CA ALA A 206 -20.09 2.03 -1.20
C ALA A 206 -20.03 0.52 -0.95
N PHE A 207 -18.86 -0.09 -1.11
CA PHE A 207 -18.67 -1.53 -0.92
C PHE A 207 -18.76 -1.97 0.55
N SER A 208 -18.63 -1.04 1.51
CA SER A 208 -18.81 -1.32 2.95
C SER A 208 -20.17 -1.95 3.32
N PHE A 209 -21.18 -1.87 2.45
CA PHE A 209 -22.45 -2.59 2.61
C PHE A 209 -22.39 -4.08 2.27
N VAL A 210 -21.26 -4.63 1.80
CA VAL A 210 -21.18 -6.04 1.39
C VAL A 210 -21.54 -7.01 2.52
N ASN A 211 -21.22 -6.66 3.77
CA ASN A 211 -21.47 -7.52 4.93
C ASN A 211 -22.63 -7.05 5.81
N ARG A 212 -23.42 -6.06 5.35
CA ARG A 212 -24.54 -5.53 6.14
C ARG A 212 -25.69 -5.01 5.27
N PRO A 213 -26.92 -4.93 5.80
CA PRO A 213 -28.02 -4.29 5.09
C PRO A 213 -27.73 -2.83 4.76
N TYR A 214 -28.39 -2.32 3.74
CA TYR A 214 -28.37 -0.89 3.41
C TYR A 214 -29.01 -0.05 4.53
N ASP A 215 -28.35 1.05 4.89
CA ASP A 215 -28.87 2.06 5.81
C ASP A 215 -29.11 3.38 5.05
N TRP A 216 -30.34 3.89 5.11
CA TRP A 216 -30.73 5.13 4.45
C TRP A 216 -30.04 6.37 5.03
N ASN A 217 -29.57 6.31 6.29
CA ASN A 217 -28.75 7.36 6.89
C ASN A 217 -27.37 7.46 6.23
N GLU A 218 -26.96 6.42 5.52
CA GLU A 218 -25.67 6.30 4.85
C GLU A 218 -25.80 6.35 3.31
N ASP A 219 -26.90 6.90 2.74
CA ASP A 219 -27.07 7.04 1.27
C ASP A 219 -25.94 7.86 0.63
N TRP A 220 -25.24 8.69 1.40
CA TRP A 220 -24.07 9.41 0.93
C TRP A 220 -22.97 8.46 0.38
N ARG A 221 -22.85 7.23 0.90
CA ARG A 221 -21.96 6.16 0.36
C ARG A 221 -22.40 5.71 -1.03
N VAL A 222 -23.70 5.69 -1.29
CA VAL A 222 -24.24 5.39 -2.62
C VAL A 222 -24.08 6.60 -3.53
N ALA A 223 -24.18 7.82 -2.99
CA ALA A 223 -23.92 9.04 -3.74
C ALA A 223 -22.46 9.14 -4.21
N THR A 224 -21.47 8.65 -3.46
CA THR A 224 -20.07 8.56 -3.94
C THR A 224 -19.94 7.60 -5.11
N LEU A 225 -20.63 6.45 -5.07
CA LEU A 225 -20.68 5.51 -6.20
C LEU A 225 -21.25 6.13 -7.48
N ARG A 226 -22.32 6.94 -7.37
CA ARG A 226 -22.90 7.65 -8.52
C ARG A 226 -21.90 8.65 -9.14
N LYS A 227 -21.08 9.30 -8.32
CA LYS A 227 -20.02 10.22 -8.79
C LYS A 227 -18.97 9.47 -9.63
N ILE A 228 -18.60 8.24 -9.25
CA ILE A 228 -17.69 7.40 -10.05
C ILE A 228 -18.25 7.22 -11.48
N GLY A 229 -19.52 6.85 -11.61
CA GLY A 229 -20.16 6.68 -12.92
C GLY A 229 -20.27 7.98 -13.75
N MET A 230 -20.22 9.14 -13.11
CA MET A 230 -20.17 10.44 -13.78
C MET A 230 -18.75 10.80 -14.24
N GLU A 231 -17.75 10.53 -13.41
CA GLU A 231 -16.33 10.81 -13.69
C GLU A 231 -15.76 9.82 -14.72
N TYR A 232 -16.19 8.57 -14.66
CA TYR A 232 -15.79 7.48 -15.55
C TYR A 232 -17.03 6.90 -16.25
N PRO A 233 -17.53 7.52 -17.34
CA PRO A 233 -18.78 7.12 -17.99
C PRO A 233 -18.85 5.64 -18.42
N ALA A 234 -17.70 5.02 -18.73
CA ALA A 234 -17.61 3.59 -19.05
C ALA A 234 -18.02 2.66 -17.88
N THR A 235 -18.02 3.17 -16.65
CA THR A 235 -18.41 2.42 -15.44
C THR A 235 -19.85 2.65 -15.02
N LYS A 236 -20.59 3.55 -15.69
CA LYS A 236 -21.93 3.97 -15.28
C LYS A 236 -22.88 2.80 -15.03
N GLU A 237 -22.98 1.86 -15.97
CA GLU A 237 -23.86 0.69 -15.84
C GLU A 237 -23.44 -0.23 -14.69
N LEU A 238 -22.13 -0.35 -14.42
CA LEU A 238 -21.60 -1.11 -13.29
C LEU A 238 -21.94 -0.42 -11.97
N CYS A 239 -21.80 0.91 -11.88
CA CYS A 239 -22.18 1.68 -10.69
C CYS A 239 -23.68 1.59 -10.40
N GLU A 240 -24.54 1.71 -11.42
CA GLU A 240 -26.00 1.51 -11.28
C GLU A 240 -26.36 0.07 -10.90
N GLY A 241 -25.61 -0.91 -11.40
CA GLY A 241 -25.71 -2.32 -11.01
C GLY A 241 -25.35 -2.53 -9.53
N LEU A 242 -24.21 -2.00 -9.09
CA LEU A 242 -23.76 -2.09 -7.70
C LEU A 242 -24.71 -1.38 -6.74
N GLU A 243 -25.27 -0.23 -7.10
CA GLU A 243 -26.30 0.44 -6.30
C GLU A 243 -27.54 -0.46 -6.09
N ARG A 244 -28.02 -1.13 -7.15
CA ARG A 244 -29.15 -2.07 -7.04
C ARG A 244 -28.81 -3.25 -6.13
N LEU A 245 -27.59 -3.78 -6.24
CA LEU A 245 -27.12 -4.87 -5.37
C LEU A 245 -27.03 -4.41 -3.91
N ILE A 246 -26.54 -3.20 -3.65
CA ILE A 246 -26.48 -2.59 -2.31
C ILE A 246 -27.89 -2.49 -1.70
N LYS A 247 -28.91 -2.13 -2.48
CA LYS A 247 -30.28 -1.98 -1.96
C LYS A 247 -31.04 -3.31 -1.81
N HIS A 248 -30.46 -4.42 -2.27
CA HIS A 248 -31.06 -5.75 -2.16
C HIS A 248 -30.75 -6.43 -0.83
N GLU A 249 -31.51 -7.48 -0.49
CA GLU A 249 -31.21 -8.37 0.64
C GLU A 249 -29.83 -9.03 0.49
N ARG A 250 -29.12 -9.18 1.62
CA ARG A 250 -27.79 -9.78 1.68
C ARG A 250 -27.87 -11.30 1.68
N SER A 251 -27.26 -11.89 0.66
CA SER A 251 -27.04 -13.32 0.49
C SER A 251 -25.65 -13.54 -0.11
N GLU A 252 -25.13 -14.76 -0.04
CA GLU A 252 -23.83 -15.11 -0.64
C GLU A 252 -23.78 -14.77 -2.14
N THR A 253 -24.86 -15.04 -2.87
CA THR A 253 -24.99 -14.69 -4.29
C THR A 253 -24.91 -13.19 -4.52
N ASN A 254 -25.59 -12.40 -3.69
CA ASN A 254 -25.56 -10.95 -3.78
C ASN A 254 -24.17 -10.39 -3.41
N GLN A 255 -23.52 -10.91 -2.36
CA GLN A 255 -22.16 -10.52 -1.96
C GLN A 255 -21.14 -10.80 -3.06
N ARG A 256 -21.23 -11.99 -3.69
CA ARG A 256 -20.40 -12.35 -4.83
C ARG A 256 -20.59 -11.37 -5.99
N ALA A 257 -21.84 -11.11 -6.36
CA ALA A 257 -22.15 -10.15 -7.42
C ALA A 257 -21.64 -8.73 -7.12
N MET A 258 -21.70 -8.28 -5.85
CA MET A 258 -21.13 -7.00 -5.44
C MET A 258 -19.61 -7.00 -5.62
N ALA A 259 -18.92 -8.02 -5.12
CA ALA A 259 -17.46 -8.13 -5.24
C ALA A 259 -17.01 -8.17 -6.71
N GLU A 260 -17.68 -8.98 -7.55
CA GLU A 260 -17.43 -9.03 -9.00
C GLU A 260 -17.63 -7.67 -9.67
N THR A 261 -18.68 -6.94 -9.29
CA THR A 261 -18.95 -5.61 -9.86
C THR A 261 -17.88 -4.61 -9.47
N VAL A 262 -17.39 -4.65 -8.22
CA VAL A 262 -16.26 -3.83 -7.76
C VAL A 262 -14.99 -4.12 -8.53
N LEU A 263 -14.65 -5.40 -8.73
CA LEU A 263 -13.49 -5.80 -9.53
C LEU A 263 -13.60 -5.25 -10.97
N ARG A 264 -14.77 -5.34 -11.59
CA ARG A 264 -15.01 -4.80 -12.94
C ARG A 264 -14.89 -3.27 -13.00
N ILE A 265 -15.40 -2.56 -11.99
CA ILE A 265 -15.22 -1.10 -11.88
C ILE A 265 -13.72 -0.77 -11.79
N ARG A 266 -12.97 -1.49 -10.94
CA ARG A 266 -11.51 -1.30 -10.81
C ARG A 266 -10.76 -1.59 -12.11
N GLN A 267 -11.14 -2.62 -12.88
CA GLN A 267 -10.53 -2.89 -14.19
C GLN A 267 -10.82 -1.80 -15.21
N ALA A 268 -12.01 -1.20 -15.17
CA ALA A 268 -12.42 -0.15 -16.10
C ALA A 268 -11.77 1.22 -15.79
N ILE A 269 -11.23 1.42 -14.58
CA ILE A 269 -10.57 2.64 -14.16
C ILE A 269 -9.07 2.39 -14.03
N SER A 270 -8.28 3.04 -14.89
CA SER A 270 -6.82 3.05 -14.73
C SER A 270 -6.46 3.99 -13.58
N CYS A 271 -5.97 3.43 -12.47
CA CYS A 271 -5.67 4.18 -11.25
C CYS A 271 -4.32 4.91 -11.35
N THR A 272 -4.26 5.92 -12.22
CA THR A 272 -3.08 6.75 -12.49
C THR A 272 -3.07 8.08 -11.75
N HIS A 273 -4.15 8.42 -11.04
CA HIS A 273 -4.21 9.59 -10.15
C HIS A 273 -3.21 9.45 -8.98
N PRO A 274 -2.79 10.53 -8.32
CA PRO A 274 -2.01 10.42 -7.09
C PRO A 274 -2.78 9.65 -6.00
N ALA A 275 -2.06 8.91 -5.16
CA ALA A 275 -2.63 8.36 -3.93
C ALA A 275 -2.79 9.46 -2.88
N THR A 276 -3.72 9.29 -1.94
CA THR A 276 -3.74 10.09 -0.72
C THR A 276 -2.54 9.66 0.13
N TYR A 277 -1.40 10.34 -0.02
CA TYR A 277 -0.11 9.95 0.57
C TYR A 277 -0.21 9.67 2.07
N SER A 278 -1.09 10.41 2.73
CA SER A 278 -1.35 10.20 4.13
C SER A 278 -1.79 8.78 4.43
N GLU A 279 -2.94 8.37 3.91
CA GLU A 279 -3.48 7.01 4.01
C GLU A 279 -2.51 5.99 3.45
N TRP A 280 -1.86 6.32 2.34
CA TRP A 280 -0.94 5.46 1.63
C TRP A 280 0.24 4.99 2.50
N ASN A 281 0.79 5.89 3.32
CA ASN A 281 1.91 5.54 4.18
C ASN A 281 1.60 4.44 5.19
N LEU A 282 0.34 4.29 5.60
CA LEU A 282 -0.05 3.30 6.60
C LEU A 282 0.23 1.87 6.12
N PHE A 283 0.20 1.63 4.80
CA PHE A 283 0.44 0.31 4.24
C PHE A 283 1.87 -0.20 4.42
N ILE A 284 2.85 0.68 4.68
CA ILE A 284 4.22 0.24 5.06
C ILE A 284 4.14 -0.68 6.29
N PHE A 285 3.29 -0.35 7.25
CA PHE A 285 3.16 -1.09 8.51
C PHE A 285 2.32 -2.36 8.35
N ASP A 286 1.40 -2.37 7.40
CA ASP A 286 0.47 -3.48 7.21
C ASP A 286 0.97 -4.55 6.24
N CYS A 287 1.84 -4.19 5.29
CA CYS A 287 2.38 -5.15 4.33
C CYS A 287 3.45 -6.05 4.92
N GLU A 288 3.41 -7.35 4.66
CA GLU A 288 4.47 -8.31 4.94
C GLU A 288 5.58 -8.25 3.88
N ALA A 289 6.82 -8.43 4.30
CA ALA A 289 7.97 -8.49 3.40
C ALA A 289 8.97 -9.55 3.83
N SER A 290 9.63 -10.19 2.86
CA SER A 290 10.74 -11.11 3.11
C SER A 290 12.04 -10.34 3.45
N VAL A 291 12.18 -9.13 2.90
CA VAL A 291 13.22 -8.16 3.25
C VAL A 291 12.50 -6.88 3.64
N GLU A 292 12.64 -6.41 4.89
CA GLU A 292 11.76 -5.37 5.44
C GLU A 292 11.77 -4.06 4.65
N LYS A 293 12.90 -3.69 4.04
CA LYS A 293 12.98 -2.51 3.20
C LYS A 293 12.01 -2.58 2.00
N ASP A 294 11.63 -3.77 1.54
CA ASP A 294 10.66 -3.97 0.46
C ASP A 294 9.27 -3.41 0.82
N ARG A 295 8.93 -3.24 2.11
CA ARG A 295 7.71 -2.54 2.52
C ARG A 295 7.64 -1.13 1.95
N LEU A 296 8.78 -0.43 1.97
CA LEU A 296 8.89 0.90 1.40
C LEU A 296 8.76 0.87 -0.11
N PHE A 297 9.53 0.02 -0.78
CA PHE A 297 9.56 0.00 -2.25
C PHE A 297 8.24 -0.52 -2.85
N GLY A 298 7.64 -1.53 -2.23
CA GLY A 298 6.36 -2.10 -2.63
C GLY A 298 5.18 -1.15 -2.46
N THR A 299 5.26 -0.20 -1.53
CA THR A 299 4.20 0.80 -1.30
C THR A 299 4.48 2.12 -2.01
N TRP A 300 5.71 2.64 -1.95
CA TRP A 300 6.08 3.97 -2.45
C TRP A 300 6.67 4.00 -3.86
N GLY A 301 6.90 2.85 -4.51
CA GLY A 301 7.46 2.79 -5.86
C GLY A 301 6.69 3.64 -6.88
N VAL A 302 5.39 3.37 -7.06
CA VAL A 302 4.53 4.16 -7.97
C VAL A 302 4.34 5.62 -7.50
N PRO A 303 4.00 5.91 -6.22
CA PRO A 303 3.88 7.29 -5.74
C PRO A 303 5.10 8.17 -6.01
N LEU A 304 6.31 7.65 -5.78
CA LEU A 304 7.55 8.39 -6.05
C LEU A 304 7.79 8.59 -7.55
N TYR A 305 7.52 7.57 -8.36
CA TYR A 305 7.56 7.70 -9.82
C TYR A 305 6.61 8.80 -10.33
N GLN A 306 5.34 8.78 -9.90
CA GLN A 306 4.34 9.79 -10.29
C GLN A 306 4.74 11.21 -9.86
N SER A 307 5.45 11.32 -8.74
CA SER A 307 5.93 12.59 -8.19
C SER A 307 7.31 12.99 -8.72
N GLN A 308 7.89 12.22 -9.65
CA GLN A 308 9.22 12.42 -10.21
C GLN A 308 10.32 12.52 -9.14
N LEU A 309 10.16 11.76 -8.06
CA LEU A 309 11.10 11.69 -6.96
C LEU A 309 11.96 10.42 -7.06
N PRO A 310 13.26 10.50 -6.75
CA PRO A 310 14.13 9.33 -6.81
C PRO A 310 13.76 8.29 -5.74
N LEU A 311 13.87 7.02 -6.11
CA LEU A 311 13.72 5.86 -5.25
C LEU A 311 15.07 5.14 -5.19
N SER A 312 15.68 5.00 -4.02
CA SER A 312 16.96 4.30 -3.89
C SER A 312 16.84 3.03 -3.05
N TYR A 313 16.99 1.87 -3.71
CA TYR A 313 17.00 0.57 -3.04
C TYR A 313 18.21 0.36 -2.11
N GLU A 314 19.31 1.06 -2.38
CA GLU A 314 20.54 1.02 -1.60
C GLU A 314 20.50 1.97 -0.39
N TYR A 315 19.80 3.09 -0.51
CA TYR A 315 19.66 4.09 0.56
C TYR A 315 18.18 4.23 1.00
N PRO A 316 17.60 3.21 1.66
CA PRO A 316 16.19 3.24 2.09
C PRO A 316 15.92 4.35 3.11
N ASP A 317 16.87 4.68 3.99
CA ASP A 317 16.71 5.77 4.96
C ASP A 317 16.66 7.15 4.28
N ALA A 318 17.49 7.36 3.25
CA ALA A 318 17.47 8.60 2.48
C ALA A 318 16.18 8.72 1.66
N THR A 319 15.70 7.60 1.12
CA THR A 319 14.40 7.53 0.42
C THR A 319 13.26 7.86 1.39
N TRP A 320 13.28 7.32 2.61
CA TRP A 320 12.31 7.67 3.63
C TRP A 320 12.40 9.16 4.01
N HIS A 321 13.60 9.69 4.23
CA HIS A 321 13.77 11.10 4.57
C HIS A 321 13.24 12.03 3.46
N LEU A 322 13.45 11.65 2.20
CA LEU A 322 12.86 12.34 1.05
C LEU A 322 11.33 12.30 1.12
N ILE A 323 10.72 11.13 1.33
CA ILE A 323 9.27 10.99 1.49
C ILE A 323 8.76 11.87 2.62
N ALA A 324 9.36 11.79 3.81
CA ALA A 324 8.92 12.54 4.98
C ALA A 324 9.04 14.07 4.77
N THR A 325 9.98 14.51 3.94
CA THR A 325 10.16 15.93 3.59
C THR A 325 9.18 16.40 2.51
N GLN A 326 8.93 15.57 1.49
CA GLN A 326 8.08 15.93 0.34
C GLN A 326 6.59 15.69 0.61
N PHE A 327 6.28 14.67 1.41
CA PHE A 327 4.93 14.26 1.84
C PHE A 327 4.89 14.25 3.36
N PRO A 328 5.06 15.40 4.03
CA PRO A 328 4.97 15.47 5.48
C PRO A 328 3.62 14.99 6.02
N GLU A 329 2.55 15.10 5.24
CA GLU A 329 1.26 14.46 5.53
C GLU A 329 1.32 12.94 5.46
N ALA A 330 2.44 12.28 5.24
CA ALA A 330 2.60 10.83 5.41
C ALA A 330 3.02 10.46 6.84
N ASP A 331 3.29 11.45 7.71
CA ASP A 331 4.00 11.25 8.98
C ASP A 331 3.10 10.74 10.14
N TYR A 332 2.53 9.56 9.93
CA TYR A 332 1.84 8.73 10.91
C TYR A 332 2.33 7.30 10.79
N ALA A 333 2.34 6.61 11.92
CA ALA A 333 2.67 5.20 11.94
C ALA A 333 1.88 4.43 12.98
N PHE A 334 1.61 3.18 12.63
CA PHE A 334 1.21 2.17 13.60
C PHE A 334 2.45 1.44 14.11
N HIS A 335 2.53 1.25 15.42
CA HIS A 335 3.65 0.54 16.05
C HIS A 335 3.66 -0.97 15.78
N ALA A 336 2.57 -1.52 15.25
CA ALA A 336 2.36 -2.92 14.95
C ALA A 336 1.69 -3.10 13.57
N PRO A 337 1.78 -4.30 12.94
CA PRO A 337 1.06 -4.61 11.70
C PRO A 337 -0.42 -4.90 11.98
N HIS A 338 -1.32 -4.48 11.08
CA HIS A 338 -2.78 -4.60 11.27
C HIS A 338 -3.24 -6.01 11.70
N SER A 339 -2.66 -7.06 11.12
CA SER A 339 -3.00 -8.47 11.41
C SER A 339 -2.52 -8.96 12.79
N ALA A 340 -1.56 -8.29 13.41
CA ALA A 340 -1.04 -8.62 14.73
C ALA A 340 -0.93 -7.36 15.59
N PRO A 341 -2.05 -6.73 15.96
CA PRO A 341 -2.08 -5.42 16.62
C PRO A 341 -1.37 -5.39 17.98
N ALA A 342 -1.21 -6.55 18.62
CA ALA A 342 -0.54 -6.67 19.92
C ALA A 342 0.99 -6.84 19.81
N ARG A 343 1.53 -7.03 18.60
CA ARG A 343 2.94 -7.34 18.37
C ARG A 343 3.62 -6.16 17.71
N PRO A 344 4.39 -5.35 18.46
CA PRO A 344 5.08 -4.25 17.84
C PRO A 344 6.10 -4.73 16.81
N HIS A 345 6.34 -3.91 15.79
CA HIS A 345 7.39 -4.15 14.81
C HIS A 345 8.73 -4.37 15.53
N GLY A 346 9.40 -5.47 15.19
CA GLY A 346 10.70 -5.84 15.76
C GLY A 346 10.72 -6.07 17.28
N GLY A 347 9.56 -6.20 17.94
CA GLY A 347 9.48 -6.35 19.40
C GLY A 347 9.70 -5.03 20.18
N PHE A 348 9.65 -3.88 19.51
CA PHE A 348 9.93 -2.57 20.09
C PHE A 348 8.74 -2.00 20.87
N THR A 349 8.92 -1.67 22.15
CA THR A 349 7.83 -1.20 23.04
C THR A 349 7.95 0.25 23.52
N GLY A 350 8.95 1.01 23.04
CA GLY A 350 9.21 2.38 23.48
C GLY A 350 8.47 3.47 22.68
N PHE A 351 8.64 4.73 23.08
CA PHE A 351 8.25 5.89 22.26
C PHE A 351 9.33 6.16 21.21
N CYS A 352 8.98 6.12 19.92
CA CYS A 352 9.86 6.48 18.82
C CYS A 352 9.09 7.27 17.77
N THR A 353 9.73 8.28 17.18
CA THR A 353 9.21 9.03 16.02
C THR A 353 8.90 8.10 14.84
N THR A 354 8.03 8.51 13.91
CA THR A 354 7.77 7.74 12.68
C THR A 354 9.06 7.41 11.93
N THR A 355 9.97 8.38 11.82
CA THR A 355 11.27 8.18 11.16
C THR A 355 12.08 7.08 11.83
N GLN A 356 12.16 7.08 13.16
CA GLN A 356 12.85 6.02 13.89
C GLN A 356 12.19 4.65 13.69
N LEU A 357 10.85 4.61 13.69
CA LEU A 357 10.10 3.38 13.48
C LEU A 357 10.31 2.79 12.07
N VAL A 358 10.22 3.64 11.04
CA VAL A 358 10.40 3.22 9.65
C VAL A 358 11.84 2.75 9.40
N CYS A 359 12.85 3.51 9.84
CA CYS A 359 14.25 3.11 9.73
C CYS A 359 14.53 1.80 10.50
N HIS A 360 13.93 1.62 11.68
CA HIS A 360 14.06 0.37 12.43
C HIS A 360 13.51 -0.82 11.65
N ILE A 361 12.31 -0.68 11.09
CA ILE A 361 11.70 -1.72 10.25
C ILE A 361 12.65 -2.06 9.10
N MET A 362 13.09 -1.07 8.34
CA MET A 362 13.92 -1.27 7.14
C MET A 362 15.26 -1.96 7.39
N GLN A 363 15.94 -1.61 8.48
CA GLN A 363 17.33 -2.04 8.73
C GLN A 363 17.43 -3.36 9.49
N HIS A 364 16.33 -3.90 10.02
CA HIS A 364 16.34 -5.08 10.92
C HIS A 364 17.33 -4.97 12.09
N THR A 365 17.82 -3.78 12.41
CA THR A 365 18.70 -3.59 13.57
C THR A 365 17.83 -3.71 14.81
N PRO A 366 18.09 -4.67 15.72
CA PRO A 366 17.32 -4.78 16.95
C PRO A 366 17.36 -3.44 17.70
N LEU A 367 16.21 -2.80 17.93
CA LEU A 367 16.17 -1.67 18.85
C LEU A 367 16.36 -2.24 20.25
N THR A 368 17.52 -2.02 20.83
CA THR A 368 17.73 -2.38 22.23
C THR A 368 16.84 -1.44 23.08
N PRO A 369 16.01 -1.95 24.01
CA PRO A 369 15.22 -1.10 24.90
C PRO A 369 16.11 -0.09 25.62
N GLY A 370 15.77 1.20 25.55
CA GLY A 370 16.49 2.29 26.20
C GLY A 370 17.66 2.93 25.42
N THR A 371 18.06 2.41 24.25
CA THR A 371 19.10 3.06 23.41
C THR A 371 18.53 3.98 22.32
N HIS A 372 17.29 3.75 21.88
CA HIS A 372 16.69 4.46 20.74
C HIS A 372 15.35 5.14 21.02
N ALA A 373 14.64 4.70 22.07
CA ALA A 373 13.41 5.32 22.54
C ALA A 373 13.74 6.51 23.45
N LYS A 374 13.16 7.68 23.16
CA LYS A 374 13.27 8.83 24.06
C LYS A 374 12.20 8.71 25.14
N MET A 375 12.50 9.19 26.34
CA MET A 375 11.45 9.47 27.31
C MET A 375 10.57 10.60 26.74
N PRO A 376 9.23 10.46 26.77
CA PRO A 376 8.35 11.54 26.40
C PRO A 376 8.65 12.80 27.22
N LEU A 377 8.53 13.97 26.60
CA LEU A 377 8.61 15.26 27.30
C LEU A 377 7.38 15.46 28.20
N GLY A 378 6.24 14.90 27.79
CA GLY A 378 5.02 14.90 28.57
C GLY A 378 4.16 13.69 28.28
N ALA A 379 3.30 13.36 29.25
CA ALA A 379 2.27 12.35 29.10
C ALA A 379 1.05 12.71 29.95
N VAL A 380 -0.14 12.32 29.50
CA VAL A 380 -1.40 12.51 30.22
C VAL A 380 -2.27 11.27 30.06
N SER A 381 -2.93 10.85 31.14
CA SER A 381 -4.00 9.85 31.04
C SER A 381 -5.23 10.51 30.43
N TYR A 382 -5.78 9.87 29.40
CA TYR A 382 -6.98 10.30 28.69
C TYR A 382 -8.03 9.20 28.77
N GLN A 383 -9.20 9.53 29.32
CA GLN A 383 -10.35 8.65 29.29
C GLN A 383 -11.03 8.74 27.93
N LEU A 384 -11.17 7.61 27.25
CA LEU A 384 -11.84 7.56 25.95
C LEU A 384 -13.32 7.95 26.13
N SER A 385 -13.82 8.85 25.29
CA SER A 385 -15.21 9.28 25.33
C SER A 385 -16.18 8.11 25.32
N HIS A 386 -17.23 8.19 26.13
CA HIS A 386 -18.25 7.15 26.27
C HIS A 386 -17.70 5.79 26.75
N SER A 387 -16.48 5.72 27.29
CA SER A 387 -15.88 4.49 27.78
C SER A 387 -15.28 4.68 29.17
N HIS A 388 -15.09 3.57 29.89
CA HIS A 388 -14.30 3.50 31.12
C HIS A 388 -12.81 3.24 30.84
N GLU A 389 -12.46 2.99 29.58
CA GLU A 389 -11.10 2.74 29.12
C GLU A 389 -10.25 4.01 29.21
N GLN A 390 -9.01 3.84 29.67
CA GLN A 390 -8.01 4.90 29.70
C GLN A 390 -6.86 4.55 28.77
N CYS A 391 -6.39 5.54 28.02
CA CYS A 391 -5.14 5.46 27.28
C CYS A 391 -4.19 6.56 27.75
N THR A 392 -2.89 6.37 27.58
CA THR A 392 -1.89 7.41 27.80
C THR A 392 -1.63 8.13 26.47
N LEU A 393 -1.82 9.44 26.44
CA LEU A 393 -1.30 10.28 25.36
C LEU A 393 0.07 10.80 25.79
N ALA A 394 1.11 10.52 25.01
CA ALA A 394 2.48 10.96 25.29
C ALA A 394 3.03 11.76 24.10
N TRP A 395 3.94 12.68 24.35
CA TRP A 395 4.49 13.54 23.30
C TRP A 395 5.93 13.97 23.57
N ASP A 396 6.60 14.38 22.50
CA ASP A 396 7.84 15.14 22.55
C ASP A 396 7.68 16.50 21.84
N GLU A 397 8.78 17.11 21.39
CA GLU A 397 8.75 18.40 20.69
C GLU A 397 7.99 18.32 19.35
N HIS A 398 8.02 17.17 18.68
CA HIS A 398 7.57 17.01 17.30
C HIS A 398 6.44 16.00 17.11
N TYR A 399 6.23 15.08 18.04
CA TYR A 399 5.32 13.94 17.89
C TYR A 399 4.37 13.77 19.08
N VAL A 400 3.21 13.18 18.80
CA VAL A 400 2.22 12.73 19.78
C VAL A 400 1.90 11.27 19.49
N ALA A 401 1.86 10.43 20.53
CA ALA A 401 1.51 9.03 20.45
C ALA A 401 0.43 8.65 21.45
N ILE A 402 -0.25 7.55 21.16
CA ILE A 402 -1.18 6.89 22.06
C ILE A 402 -0.59 5.56 22.52
N ALA A 403 -0.61 5.34 23.82
CA ALA A 403 -0.35 4.06 24.46
C ALA A 403 -1.61 3.54 25.15
N TRP A 404 -1.85 2.24 25.03
CA TRP A 404 -2.98 1.58 25.66
C TRP A 404 -2.60 0.14 26.01
N ASP A 405 -2.98 -0.30 27.20
CA ASP A 405 -2.84 -1.69 27.63
C ASP A 405 -4.07 -2.06 28.48
N PRO A 406 -4.48 -3.35 28.51
CA PRO A 406 -5.61 -3.81 29.32
C PRO A 406 -5.41 -3.57 30.82
N SER A 407 -4.15 -3.49 31.28
CA SER A 407 -3.77 -3.30 32.67
C SER A 407 -2.94 -2.01 32.80
N PRO A 408 -3.43 -0.99 33.52
CA PRO A 408 -2.63 0.21 33.80
C PRO A 408 -1.37 -0.11 34.60
N PRO A 409 -0.30 0.69 34.46
CA PRO A 409 -0.17 1.84 33.55
C PRO A 409 0.04 1.40 32.09
N SER A 410 -0.55 2.12 31.12
CA SER A 410 -0.31 1.85 29.70
C SER A 410 1.13 2.23 29.31
N GLN A 411 1.87 1.27 28.76
CA GLN A 411 3.26 1.37 28.33
C GLN A 411 3.43 1.05 26.84
N THR A 412 2.47 0.37 26.20
CA THR A 412 2.57 -0.02 24.80
C THR A 412 2.00 1.05 23.89
N PHE A 413 2.84 1.69 23.09
CA PHE A 413 2.42 2.62 22.03
C PHE A 413 1.79 1.87 20.85
N HIS A 414 0.65 2.35 20.38
CA HIS A 414 -0.09 1.76 19.25
C HIS A 414 -0.02 2.62 18.00
N PHE A 415 0.03 3.93 18.17
CA PHE A 415 -0.01 4.89 17.06
C PHE A 415 0.75 6.16 17.42
N ILE A 416 1.47 6.67 16.44
CA ILE A 416 2.24 7.92 16.54
C ILE A 416 1.98 8.78 15.32
N VAL A 417 1.99 10.10 15.52
CA VAL A 417 1.81 11.10 14.48
C VAL A 417 2.59 12.37 14.82
N SER A 418 3.11 13.07 13.80
CA SER A 418 3.73 14.37 14.05
C SER A 418 2.71 15.45 14.41
N LYS A 419 3.12 16.38 15.27
CA LYS A 419 2.31 17.57 15.62
C LYS A 419 1.95 18.39 14.38
N GLU A 420 2.86 18.46 13.41
CA GLU A 420 2.64 19.16 12.16
C GLU A 420 1.53 18.51 11.31
N CYS A 421 1.52 17.18 11.21
CA CYS A 421 0.41 16.43 10.60
C CYS A 421 -0.93 16.75 11.27
N LEU A 422 -0.97 16.75 12.60
CA LEU A 422 -2.17 17.06 13.37
C LEU A 422 -2.67 18.49 13.09
N ARG A 423 -1.77 19.48 13.11
CA ARG A 423 -2.11 20.89 12.85
C ARG A 423 -2.66 21.10 11.43
N ARG A 424 -2.11 20.42 10.42
CA ARG A 424 -2.62 20.48 9.03
C ARG A 424 -3.96 19.77 8.86
N GLY A 425 -4.14 18.65 9.55
CA GLY A 425 -5.39 17.90 9.57
C GLY A 425 -6.49 18.55 10.42
N ARG A 426 -6.18 19.67 11.10
CA ARG A 426 -7.13 20.35 11.99
C ARG A 426 -8.33 20.86 11.22
N ASN A 427 -9.52 20.61 11.76
CA ASN A 427 -10.80 20.98 11.15
C ASN A 427 -11.07 20.34 9.77
N CYS A 428 -10.15 19.54 9.22
CA CYS A 428 -10.41 18.60 8.14
C CYS A 428 -11.18 17.41 8.72
N GLY A 429 -12.46 17.66 9.01
CA GLY A 429 -13.42 16.70 9.56
C GLY A 429 -14.36 16.18 8.47
N GLY A 430 -14.51 14.86 8.41
CA GLY A 430 -15.26 14.12 7.40
C GLY A 430 -14.58 12.78 7.14
N GLU A 431 -15.16 11.92 6.32
CA GLU A 431 -14.61 10.59 5.97
C GLU A 431 -13.40 10.64 5.03
N ALA A 432 -12.82 11.82 4.83
CA ALA A 432 -11.58 11.98 4.09
C ALA A 432 -10.35 11.72 4.99
N GLY A 433 -9.31 11.10 4.40
CA GLY A 433 -7.88 11.17 4.74
C GLY A 433 -7.50 11.22 6.22
N PRO A 434 -7.49 12.42 6.85
CA PRO A 434 -7.03 12.58 8.22
C PRO A 434 -7.83 11.80 9.28
N MET A 435 -9.15 11.58 9.08
CA MET A 435 -9.98 10.89 10.08
C MET A 435 -9.87 9.35 10.00
N LYS A 436 -9.69 8.80 8.79
CA LYS A 436 -9.69 7.35 8.53
C LYS A 436 -8.66 6.60 9.39
N LYS A 437 -7.52 7.24 9.67
CA LYS A 437 -6.42 6.74 10.51
C LYS A 437 -6.83 6.52 11.96
N PHE A 438 -7.61 7.45 12.49
CA PHE A 438 -8.14 7.37 13.85
C PHE A 438 -9.24 6.32 13.93
N ILE A 439 -10.04 6.15 12.88
CA ILE A 439 -11.01 5.05 12.79
C ILE A 439 -10.26 3.70 12.87
N HIS A 440 -9.25 3.50 12.03
CA HIS A 440 -8.43 2.27 12.06
C HIS A 440 -7.73 2.05 13.42
N LEU A 441 -7.26 3.12 14.07
CA LEU A 441 -6.71 3.04 15.43
C LEU A 441 -7.75 2.53 16.43
N ILE A 442 -8.97 3.07 16.42
CA ILE A 442 -10.04 2.63 17.33
C ILE A 442 -10.44 1.17 17.04
N GLU A 443 -10.52 0.77 15.78
CA GLU A 443 -10.77 -0.62 15.39
C GLU A 443 -9.67 -1.56 15.91
N ARG A 444 -8.40 -1.15 15.79
CA ARG A 444 -7.27 -1.88 16.36
C ARG A 444 -7.38 -2.01 17.88
N LEU A 445 -7.67 -0.92 18.60
CA LEU A 445 -7.82 -0.96 20.05
C LEU A 445 -8.97 -1.89 20.47
N ARG A 446 -10.10 -1.87 19.76
CA ARG A 446 -11.20 -2.82 19.96
C ARG A 446 -10.76 -4.27 19.74
N GLY A 447 -9.98 -4.53 18.69
CA GLY A 447 -9.40 -5.85 18.42
C GLY A 447 -8.49 -6.36 19.53
N LEU A 448 -7.90 -5.45 20.33
CA LEU A 448 -7.11 -5.77 21.52
C LEU A 448 -7.94 -5.91 22.80
N GLY A 449 -9.27 -5.79 22.71
CA GLY A 449 -10.19 -5.92 23.84
C GLY A 449 -10.57 -4.59 24.49
N CYS A 450 -10.14 -3.45 23.96
CA CYS A 450 -10.55 -2.14 24.47
C CYS A 450 -12.06 -1.92 24.27
N GLN A 451 -12.79 -1.68 25.34
CA GLN A 451 -14.24 -1.51 25.32
C GLN A 451 -14.64 -0.12 24.86
N ILE A 452 -14.69 0.11 23.53
CA ILE A 452 -15.02 1.42 22.94
C ILE A 452 -16.40 1.38 22.28
N PRO A 453 -17.46 1.90 22.91
CA PRO A 453 -18.84 1.63 22.47
C PRO A 453 -19.37 2.59 21.40
N HIS A 454 -18.71 3.72 21.14
CA HIS A 454 -19.28 4.79 20.31
C HIS A 454 -18.41 5.15 19.10
N TRP A 455 -19.05 5.60 18.01
CA TRP A 455 -18.39 5.95 16.75
C TRP A 455 -17.73 7.33 16.76
N THR A 456 -18.04 8.19 17.75
CA THR A 456 -17.43 9.53 17.88
C THR A 456 -16.04 9.51 18.51
N VAL A 457 -15.64 8.41 19.14
CA VAL A 457 -14.34 8.29 19.84
C VAL A 457 -13.12 8.63 18.96
N PRO A 458 -13.04 8.21 17.69
CA PRO A 458 -11.99 8.67 16.77
C PRO A 458 -11.88 10.20 16.67
N PHE A 459 -13.02 10.90 16.63
CA PHE A 459 -13.08 12.36 16.49
C PHE A 459 -12.60 13.07 17.75
N ASP A 460 -13.05 12.60 18.91
CA ASP A 460 -12.67 13.16 20.20
C ASP A 460 -11.18 12.93 20.48
N LEU A 461 -10.68 11.72 20.19
CA LEU A 461 -9.26 11.38 20.33
C LEU A 461 -8.38 12.25 19.42
N LYS A 462 -8.77 12.39 18.14
CA LYS A 462 -8.07 13.28 17.20
C LYS A 462 -8.03 14.71 17.72
N THR A 463 -9.18 15.24 18.14
CA THR A 463 -9.28 16.60 18.69
C THR A 463 -8.38 16.78 19.90
N ARG A 464 -8.29 15.77 20.78
CA ARG A 464 -7.41 15.83 21.95
C ARG A 464 -5.93 15.83 21.56
N MET A 465 -5.52 15.01 20.59
CA MET A 465 -4.15 15.00 20.10
C MET A 465 -3.79 16.33 19.41
N GLU A 466 -4.72 16.94 18.69
CA GLU A 466 -4.54 18.29 18.12
C GLU A 466 -4.32 19.37 19.18
N GLN A 467 -5.03 19.31 20.31
CA GLN A 467 -4.80 20.23 21.43
C GLN A 467 -3.40 20.07 22.02
N ILE A 468 -2.94 18.83 22.23
CA ILE A 468 -1.57 18.55 22.70
C ILE A 468 -0.55 19.09 21.71
N ALA A 469 -0.82 18.98 20.41
CA ALA A 469 0.05 19.52 19.38
C ALA A 469 0.13 21.06 19.40
N ASP A 470 -0.85 21.77 19.95
CA ASP A 470 -0.81 23.24 20.08
C ASP A 470 -0.21 23.73 21.40
N GLU A 471 -0.40 22.97 22.49
CA GLU A 471 -0.02 23.36 23.86
C GLU A 471 1.45 23.08 24.21
N ALA A 472 2.08 22.14 23.52
CA ALA A 472 3.44 21.67 23.76
C ALA A 472 4.31 21.79 22.50
#